data_AF-D2CZ34-F1
#
_entry.id   AF-D2CZ34-F1
#
_cell.length_a   1.000
_cell.length_b   1.000
_cell.length_c   1.000
_cell.angle_alpha   90.00
_cell.angle_beta   90.00
_cell.angle_gamma   90.00
#
_symmetry.space_group_name_H-M   'P 1'
#
loop_
_entity.id
_entity.type
_entity.pdbx_description
1 polymer ?
#
loop_
_entity_poly.entity_id
_entity_poly.type
_entity_poly.pdbx_seq_one_letter_code
_entity_poly.pdbx_strand_id
1 'polypeptide(L)'
;WGKDAWKKIVVCVVSDGRAKINPRTRAVLAGMGVYQDGIAKQQVNGKDVTAHIYEYTTQIGISLKNDVVVLTPNMQPVQVLFCLKEKNQKKINSHRWFF
;
A
#
# COMPACT_ATOMS: atom_id res chain seq x y z
N TRP A 1 -7.81 17.14 -17.44
CA TRP A 1 -6.88 17.35 -16.32
C TRP A 1 -5.50 17.66 -16.91
N GLY A 2 -4.77 18.69 -16.40
CA GLY A 2 -3.51 19.18 -17.00
C GLY A 2 -2.24 18.46 -16.51
N LYS A 3 -1.06 18.94 -16.93
CA LYS A 3 0.29 18.36 -16.71
C LYS A 3 0.61 17.94 -15.26
N ASP A 4 0.00 18.60 -14.27
CA ASP A 4 0.27 18.38 -12.84
C ASP A 4 -0.92 17.83 -12.04
N ALA A 5 -1.91 17.28 -12.74
CA ALA A 5 -3.11 16.72 -12.11
C ALA A 5 -2.81 15.64 -11.07
N TRP A 6 -1.76 14.85 -11.29
CA TRP A 6 -1.31 13.79 -10.38
C TRP A 6 -0.96 14.30 -8.98
N LYS A 7 -0.51 15.56 -8.84
CA LYS A 7 -0.20 16.18 -7.54
C LYS A 7 -1.44 16.40 -6.67
N LYS A 8 -2.64 16.33 -7.26
CA LYS A 8 -3.92 16.53 -6.59
C LYS A 8 -4.59 15.22 -6.18
N ILE A 9 -3.94 14.07 -6.43
CA ILE A 9 -4.51 12.75 -6.21
C ILE A 9 -3.55 11.95 -5.33
N VAL A 10 -4.11 11.37 -4.27
CA VAL A 10 -3.44 10.37 -3.45
C VAL A 10 -4.24 9.07 -3.54
N VAL A 11 -3.56 7.98 -3.85
CA VAL A 11 -4.16 6.64 -3.83
C VAL A 11 -3.94 6.04 -2.44
N CYS A 12 -5.04 5.78 -1.73
CA CYS A 12 -5.00 5.19 -0.40
C CYS A 12 -5.38 3.71 -0.47
N VAL A 13 -4.49 2.84 -0.03
CA VAL A 13 -4.70 1.39 0.06
C VAL A 13 -4.73 1.00 1.52
N VAL A 14 -5.81 0.38 1.98
CA VAL A 14 -5.94 -0.12 3.37
C VAL A 14 -6.02 -1.63 3.36
N SER A 15 -5.05 -2.29 4.00
CA SER A 15 -5.02 -3.74 4.20
C SER A 15 -5.35 -4.07 5.65
N ASP A 16 -6.40 -4.87 5.86
CA ASP A 16 -6.92 -5.22 7.17
C ASP A 16 -6.34 -6.55 7.69
N GLY A 17 -5.34 -6.44 8.57
CA GLY A 17 -4.67 -7.57 9.18
C GLY A 17 -3.43 -8.01 8.42
N ARG A 18 -2.27 -7.76 9.01
CA ARG A 18 -0.95 -8.07 8.44
C ARG A 18 -0.77 -9.54 8.12
N ALA A 19 -1.27 -10.43 8.98
CA ALA A 19 -1.21 -11.88 8.75
C ALA A 19 -2.14 -12.37 7.62
N LYS A 20 -3.09 -11.54 7.17
CA LYS A 20 -4.11 -11.90 6.17
C LYS A 20 -3.88 -11.25 4.80
N ILE A 21 -2.84 -10.42 4.65
CA ILE A 21 -2.53 -9.82 3.35
C ILE A 21 -2.23 -10.90 2.30
N ASN A 22 -2.84 -10.78 1.12
CA ASN A 22 -2.59 -11.70 0.03
C ASN A 22 -1.12 -11.59 -0.43
N PRO A 23 -0.38 -12.70 -0.56
CA PRO A 23 1.03 -12.67 -0.97
C PRO A 23 1.28 -12.01 -2.33
N ARG A 24 0.37 -12.16 -3.31
CA ARG A 24 0.49 -11.50 -4.62
C ARG A 24 0.32 -9.98 -4.48
N THR A 25 -0.67 -9.53 -3.71
CA THR A 25 -0.84 -8.10 -3.43
C THR A 25 0.39 -7.52 -2.74
N ARG A 26 0.93 -8.23 -1.74
CA ARG A 26 2.16 -7.82 -1.04
C ARG A 26 3.35 -7.72 -2.00
N ALA A 27 3.51 -8.67 -2.91
CA ALA A 27 4.58 -8.64 -3.91
C ALA A 27 4.45 -7.46 -4.88
N VAL A 28 3.23 -7.12 -5.31
CA VAL A 28 2.98 -5.95 -6.15
C VAL A 28 3.31 -4.65 -5.42
N LEU A 29 2.85 -4.49 -4.17
CA LEU A 29 3.15 -3.31 -3.36
C LEU A 29 4.66 -3.17 -3.10
N ALA A 30 5.38 -4.28 -2.90
CA ALA A 30 6.83 -4.28 -2.78
C ALA A 30 7.52 -3.87 -4.10
N GLY A 31 7.05 -4.42 -5.23
CA GLY A 31 7.55 -4.06 -6.55
C GLY A 31 7.34 -2.59 -6.92
N MET A 32 6.27 -1.97 -6.42
CA MET A 32 6.02 -0.52 -6.56
C MET A 32 6.86 0.35 -5.62
N GLY A 33 7.58 -0.26 -4.66
CA GLY A 33 8.33 0.43 -3.60
C GLY A 33 7.49 0.87 -2.40
N VAL A 34 6.18 0.61 -2.40
CA VAL A 34 5.23 1.08 -1.38
C VAL A 34 5.29 0.25 -0.09
N TYR A 35 5.74 -1.01 -0.16
CA TYR A 35 5.86 -1.89 1.00
C TYR A 35 7.25 -2.53 1.08
N GLN A 36 7.81 -2.59 2.28
CA GLN A 36 9.11 -3.22 2.54
C GLN A 36 8.97 -4.30 3.61
N ASP A 37 9.38 -5.51 3.27
CA ASP A 37 9.28 -6.66 4.17
C ASP A 37 10.31 -6.58 5.30
N GLY A 38 9.97 -7.10 6.48
CA GLY A 38 10.85 -7.11 7.65
C GLY A 38 10.93 -5.82 8.47
N ILE A 39 10.40 -4.69 7.99
CA ILE A 39 10.44 -3.41 8.72
C ILE A 39 9.35 -3.33 9.80
N ALA A 40 8.16 -3.81 9.49
CA ALA A 40 7.01 -3.70 10.39
C ALA A 40 7.22 -4.47 11.71
N LYS A 41 7.03 -3.79 12.85
CA LYS A 41 7.17 -4.30 14.22
C LYS A 41 5.82 -4.43 14.91
N GLN A 42 5.63 -5.51 15.66
CA GLN A 42 4.40 -5.73 16.41
C GLN A 42 4.27 -4.80 17.63
N GLN A 43 5.40 -4.40 18.24
CA GLN A 43 5.43 -3.51 19.39
C GLN A 43 6.52 -2.44 19.25
N VAL A 44 6.25 -1.26 19.80
CA VAL A 44 7.20 -0.15 19.97
C VAL A 44 7.09 0.35 21.41
N ASN A 45 8.20 0.37 22.14
CA ASN A 45 8.24 0.79 23.55
C ASN A 45 7.23 0.05 24.44
N GLY A 46 7.07 -1.26 24.23
CA GLY A 46 6.13 -2.10 24.97
C GLY A 46 4.65 -1.85 24.66
N LYS A 47 4.32 -1.02 23.67
CA LYS A 47 2.95 -0.79 23.19
C LYS A 47 2.73 -1.50 21.87
N ASP A 48 1.58 -2.15 21.75
CA ASP A 48 1.12 -2.80 20.52
C ASP A 48 0.96 -1.77 19.39
N VAL A 49 1.53 -2.08 18.23
CA VAL A 49 1.28 -1.32 17.01
C VAL A 49 -0.12 -1.65 16.49
N THR A 50 -0.86 -0.63 16.08
CA THR A 50 -2.21 -0.79 15.52
C THR A 50 -2.19 -0.90 14.00
N ALA A 51 -1.32 -0.13 13.35
CA ALA A 51 -1.11 -0.13 11.91
C ALA A 51 0.29 0.40 11.54
N HIS A 52 0.73 0.04 10.35
CA HIS A 52 1.91 0.55 9.69
C HIS A 52 1.49 1.43 8.52
N ILE A 53 2.01 2.65 8.46
CA ILE A 53 1.77 3.58 7.37
C ILE A 53 3.03 3.67 6.52
N TYR A 54 2.85 3.46 5.23
CA TYR A 54 3.87 3.63 4.22
C TYR A 54 3.41 4.71 3.26
N GLU A 55 4.30 5.63 2.95
CA GLU A 55 4.03 6.69 1.99
C GLU A 55 5.14 6.70 0.95
N TYR A 56 4.76 6.65 -0.32
CA TYR A 56 5.73 6.61 -1.41
C TYR A 56 5.15 7.16 -2.70
N THR A 57 5.93 7.99 -3.39
CA THR A 57 5.63 8.46 -4.74
C THR A 57 6.18 7.47 -5.75
N THR A 58 5.35 6.54 -6.22
CA THR A 58 5.80 5.52 -7.17
C THR A 58 5.81 6.06 -8.60
N GLN A 59 6.87 5.74 -9.34
CA GLN A 59 6.95 5.90 -10.80
C GLN A 59 6.90 4.54 -11.51
N ILE A 60 6.43 3.51 -10.82
CA ILE A 60 6.26 2.17 -11.37
C ILE A 60 4.79 2.01 -11.81
N GLY A 61 4.62 1.69 -13.09
CA GLY A 61 3.38 1.21 -13.67
C GLY A 61 3.26 -0.31 -13.55
N ILE A 62 2.03 -0.80 -13.59
CA ILE A 62 1.72 -2.23 -13.54
C ILE A 62 0.94 -2.60 -14.78
N SER A 63 1.37 -3.67 -15.45
CA SER A 63 0.63 -4.30 -16.55
C SER A 63 0.48 -5.80 -16.32
N LEU A 64 -0.53 -6.39 -16.93
CA LEU A 64 -0.77 -7.84 -16.90
C LEU A 64 -0.50 -8.40 -18.29
N LYS A 65 0.35 -9.43 -18.38
CA LYS A 65 0.64 -10.16 -19.61
C LYS A 65 0.58 -11.65 -19.32
N ASN A 66 -0.39 -12.36 -19.89
CA ASN A 66 -0.61 -13.79 -19.68
C ASN A 66 -0.64 -14.17 -18.17
N ASP A 67 -1.45 -13.44 -17.38
CA ASP A 67 -1.58 -13.58 -15.93
C ASP A 67 -0.30 -13.31 -15.11
N VAL A 68 0.76 -12.84 -15.76
CA VAL A 68 1.99 -12.37 -15.09
C VAL A 68 1.92 -10.86 -14.91
N VAL A 69 2.17 -10.41 -13.69
CA VAL A 69 2.33 -8.99 -13.38
C VAL A 69 3.71 -8.54 -13.85
N VAL A 70 3.73 -7.51 -14.71
CA VAL A 70 4.95 -6.88 -15.20
C VAL A 70 4.99 -5.44 -14.70
N LEU A 71 6.13 -5.08 -14.11
CA LEU A 71 6.41 -3.72 -13.67
C LEU A 71 7.03 -2.96 -14.84
N THR A 72 6.48 -1.80 -15.16
CA THR A 72 6.98 -0.92 -16.23
C THR A 72 7.28 0.45 -15.66
N PRO A 73 8.20 1.23 -16.24
CA PRO A 73 8.30 2.64 -15.91
C PRO A 73 6.97 3.35 -16.24
N ASN A 74 6.54 4.25 -15.36
CA ASN A 74 5.41 5.13 -15.59
C ASN A 74 5.91 6.58 -15.63
N MET A 75 5.56 7.31 -16.68
CA MET A 75 5.99 8.71 -16.83
C MET A 75 5.35 9.62 -15.78
N GLN A 76 4.15 9.29 -15.31
CA GLN A 76 3.44 10.10 -14.34
C GLN A 76 3.52 9.48 -12.93
N PRO A 77 4.18 10.12 -11.95
CA PRO A 77 4.20 9.63 -10.58
C PRO A 77 2.80 9.56 -9.96
N VAL A 78 2.63 8.61 -9.03
CA VAL A 78 1.42 8.45 -8.22
C VAL A 78 1.80 8.47 -6.75
N GLN A 79 1.18 9.36 -5.97
CA GLN A 79 1.32 9.36 -4.52
C GLN A 79 0.49 8.23 -3.93
N VAL A 80 1.13 7.31 -3.22
CA VAL A 80 0.46 6.17 -2.58
C VAL A 80 0.64 6.25 -1.06
N LEU A 81 -0.48 6.15 -0.35
CA LEU A 81 -0.54 5.91 1.08
C LEU A 81 -1.03 4.48 1.32
N PHE A 82 -0.18 3.64 1.88
CA PHE A 82 -0.53 2.27 2.24
C PHE A 82 -0.62 2.11 3.75
N CYS A 83 -1.81 1.74 4.24
CA CYS A 83 -2.07 1.42 5.63
C CYS A 83 -2.21 -0.09 5.81
N LEU A 84 -1.29 -0.70 6.55
CA LEU A 84 -1.31 -2.12 6.90
C LEU A 84 -1.66 -2.26 8.38
N LYS A 85 -2.89 -2.68 8.68
CA LYS A 85 -3.35 -2.89 10.06
C LYS A 85 -2.78 -4.19 10.63
N GLU A 86 -2.38 -4.20 11.88
CA GLU A 86 -1.85 -5.42 12.52
C GLU A 86 -2.94 -6.48 12.69
N LYS A 87 -4.14 -6.07 13.14
CA LYS A 87 -5.27 -6.95 13.44
C LYS A 87 -6.37 -6.81 12.38
N ASN A 88 -6.94 -7.94 11.95
CA ASN A 88 -8.13 -7.96 11.09
C ASN A 88 -9.36 -7.58 11.93
N GLN A 89 -10.03 -6.49 11.57
CA GLN A 89 -11.20 -5.97 12.29
C GLN A 89 -12.44 -5.85 11.39
N LYS A 90 -12.42 -6.53 10.23
CA LYS A 90 -13.45 -6.53 9.19
C LYS A 90 -13.56 -5.20 8.43
N LYS A 91 -14.13 -5.29 7.22
CA LYS A 91 -14.24 -4.20 6.23
C LYS A 91 -14.82 -2.90 6.81
N ILE A 92 -15.85 -2.97 7.65
CA ILE A 92 -16.51 -1.77 8.21
C ILE A 92 -15.57 -0.94 9.08
N ASN A 93 -14.66 -1.59 9.80
CA ASN A 93 -13.70 -0.90 10.65
C ASN A 93 -12.64 -0.18 9.81
N SER A 94 -12.15 -0.82 8.74
CA SER A 94 -11.20 -0.18 7.82
C SER A 94 -11.79 1.02 7.08
N HIS A 95 -13.08 1.01 6.75
CA HIS A 95 -13.78 2.19 6.21
C HIS A 95 -13.81 3.35 7.21
N ARG A 96 -14.12 3.10 8.49
CA ARG A 96 -14.14 4.13 9.55
C ARG A 96 -12.75 4.64 9.95
N TRP A 97 -11.70 3.88 9.64
CA TRP A 97 -10.34 4.37 9.86
C TRP A 97 -9.95 5.37 8.77
N PHE A 98 -10.47 5.19 7.56
CA PHE A 98 -10.15 6.04 6.42
C PHE A 98 -11.05 7.29 6.31
N PHE A 99 -12.34 7.14 6.64
CA PHE A 99 -13.35 8.22 6.68
C PHE A 99 -13.68 8.58 8.13
#